data_AF-A0A3N5PW00-F1
#
_entry.id   AF-A0A3N5PW00-F1
#
_cell.length_a   1.000
_cell.length_b   1.000
_cell.length_c   1.000
_cell.angle_alpha   90.00
_cell.angle_beta   90.00
_cell.angle_gamma   90.00
#
_symmetry.space_group_name_H-M   'P 1'
#
loop_
_entity.id
_entity.type
_entity.pdbx_description
1 polymer ?
#
loop_
_entity_poly.entity_id
_entity_poly.type
_entity_poly.pdbx_seq_one_letter_code
_entity_poly.pdbx_strand_id
1 'polypeptide(L)' 'MELFLKEYLAHIKLEKNLSQNTVSSYKIDINAFISFLKDSGIDDPSDI' A
#
# COMPACT_ATOMS: atom_id res chain seq x y z
N MET A 1 -0.95 3.77 -8.80
CA MET A 1 -0.69 3.27 -7.42
C MET A 1 -1.67 2.20 -6.97
N GLU A 2 -3.00 2.36 -7.17
CA GLU A 2 -4.02 1.38 -6.76
C GLU A 2 -3.78 -0.07 -7.23
N LEU A 3 -3.40 -0.26 -8.51
CA LEU A 3 -3.12 -1.60 -9.06
C LEU A 3 -1.95 -2.27 -8.33
N PHE A 4 -0.82 -1.55 -8.16
CA PHE A 4 0.35 -2.05 -7.44
C PHE A 4 0.05 -2.35 -5.98
N LEU A 5 -0.76 -1.52 -5.31
CA LEU A 5 -1.20 -1.80 -3.94
C LEU A 5 -2.00 -3.10 -3.87
N LYS A 6 -2.93 -3.31 -4.80
CA LYS A 6 -3.72 -4.54 -4.87
C LYS A 6 -2.83 -5.78 -5.09
N GLU A 7 -1.87 -5.70 -6.00
CA GLU A 7 -0.91 -6.78 -6.27
C GLU A 7 -0.02 -7.07 -5.07
N TYR A 8 0.51 -6.03 -4.42
CA TYR A 8 1.31 -6.16 -3.21
C TYR A 8 0.53 -6.81 -2.06
N LEU A 9 -0.71 -6.38 -1.82
CA LEU A 9 -1.56 -6.97 -0.78
C LEU A 9 -1.88 -8.45 -1.07
N ALA A 10 -2.05 -8.82 -2.34
CA ALA A 10 -2.22 -10.21 -2.73
C ALA A 10 -0.94 -11.02 -2.50
N HIS A 11 0.24 -10.48 -2.86
CA HIS A 11 1.54 -11.10 -2.62
C HIS A 11 1.76 -11.38 -1.13
N ILE A 12 1.62 -10.38 -0.25
CA ILE A 12 1.86 -10.59 1.19
C ILE A 12 0.82 -11.52 1.84
N LYS A 13 -0.40 -11.57 1.29
CA LYS A 13 -1.43 -12.50 1.77
C LYS A 13 -1.13 -13.94 1.36
N LEU A 14 -0.78 -14.17 0.09
CA LEU A 14 -0.66 -15.52 -0.48
C LEU A 14 0.74 -16.10 -0.30
N GLU A 15 1.78 -15.33 -0.65
CA GLU A 15 3.16 -15.82 -0.66
C GLU A 15 3.80 -15.73 0.72
N LYS A 16 3.50 -14.67 1.49
CA LYS A 16 3.98 -14.51 2.87
C LYS A 16 3.03 -15.04 3.94
N ASN A 17 1.86 -15.54 3.54
CA ASN A 17 0.83 -16.08 4.42
C ASN A 17 0.49 -15.16 5.62
N LEU A 18 0.50 -13.83 5.40
CA LEU A 18 0.17 -12.90 6.45
C LEU A 18 -1.31 -12.97 6.80
N SER A 19 -1.61 -12.80 8.10
CA SER A 19 -2.99 -12.81 8.58
C SER A 19 -3.83 -11.72 7.91
N GLN A 20 -5.14 -11.93 7.81
CA GLN A 20 -6.05 -10.94 7.26
C GLN A 20 -5.98 -9.59 8.01
N ASN A 21 -5.76 -9.63 9.33
CA ASN A 21 -5.59 -8.42 10.14
C ASN A 21 -4.33 -7.67 9.72
N THR A 22 -3.20 -8.37 9.56
CA THR A 22 -1.95 -7.78 9.09
C THR A 22 -2.11 -7.17 7.69
N VAL A 23 -2.71 -7.90 6.73
CA VAL A 23 -2.97 -7.39 5.37
C VAL A 23 -3.85 -6.13 5.41
N SER A 24 -4.84 -6.10 6.30
CA SER A 24 -5.74 -4.95 6.46
C SER A 24 -5.02 -3.74 7.05
N SER A 25 -4.15 -3.93 8.05
CA SER A 25 -3.30 -2.86 8.59
C SER A 25 -2.39 -2.28 7.50
N TYR A 26 -1.67 -3.12 6.74
CA TYR A 26 -0.85 -2.65 5.62
C TYR A 26 -1.65 -1.86 4.59
N LYS A 27 -2.87 -2.31 4.25
CA LYS A 27 -3.74 -1.58 3.34
C LYS A 27 -4.07 -0.19 3.88
N ILE A 28 -4.42 -0.07 5.16
CA ILE A 28 -4.77 1.22 5.78
C ILE A 28 -3.56 2.15 5.73
N ASP A 29 -2.40 1.69 6.19
CA ASP A 29 -1.20 2.50 6.30
C ASP A 29 -0.70 2.98 4.93
N ILE A 30 -0.67 2.08 3.92
CA ILE A 30 -0.23 2.45 2.58
C ILE A 30 -1.22 3.41 1.91
N ASN A 31 -2.54 3.26 2.11
CA ASN A 31 -3.52 4.22 1.58
C ASN A 31 -3.37 5.60 2.24
N ALA A 32 -3.11 5.65 3.54
CA ALA A 32 -2.83 6.90 4.24
C ALA A 32 -1.58 7.58 3.67
N PHE A 33 -0.51 6.80 3.41
CA PHE A 33 0.70 7.30 2.79
C PHE A 33 0.48 7.81 1.36
N ILE A 34 -0.22 7.07 0.51
CA ILE A 34 -0.56 7.51 -0.85
C ILE A 34 -1.37 8.81 -0.83
N SER A 35 -2.31 8.93 0.11
CA SER A 35 -3.11 10.15 0.29
C SER A 35 -2.24 11.33 0.70
N PHE A 36 -1.32 11.12 1.65
CA PHE A 36 -0.35 12.13 2.08
C PHE A 36 0.55 12.62 0.92
N LEU A 37 1.06 11.71 0.09
CA LEU A 37 1.88 12.09 -1.08
C LEU A 37 1.08 12.91 -2.08
N LYS A 38 -0.16 12.49 -2.35
CA LYS A 38 -1.07 13.22 -3.25
C LYS A 38 -1.38 14.62 -2.74
N ASP A 39 -1.64 14.78 -1.45
CA ASP A 39 -1.87 16.09 -0.82
C ASP A 39 -0.62 16.96 -0.85
N SER A 40 0.56 16.35 -0.92
CA SER A 40 1.86 17.01 -1.07
C SER A 40 2.23 17.30 -2.53
N GLY A 41 1.39 16.93 -3.51
CA GLY A 41 1.66 17.10 -4.94
C GLY A 41 2.75 16.16 -5.48
N ILE A 42 3.03 15.05 -4.79
CA ILE A 42 4.02 14.05 -5.17
C ILE A 42 3.29 12.89 -5.86
N ASP A 43 3.52 12.74 -7.16
CA ASP A 43 2.90 11.71 -7.99
C ASP A 43 3.75 10.42 -8.07
N ASP A 44 5.06 10.54 -7.87
CA ASP A 44 6.00 9.42 -7.82
C ASP A 44 6.65 9.32 -6.42
N PRO A 45 6.37 8.26 -5.64
CA PRO A 45 7.02 8.03 -4.35
C PRO A 45 8.55 7.89 -4.40
N SER A 46 9.16 7.78 -5.58
CA SER A 46 10.63 7.78 -5.74
C SER A 46 11.25 9.18 -5.74
N ASP A 47 10.43 10.23 -5.75
CA ASP A 47 10.87 11.63 -5.65
C ASP A 47 11.23 12.06 -4.20
N ILE A 48 11.16 11.14 -3.23
CA ILE A 48 11.44 11.35 -1.80
C ILE A 48 12.50 10.39 -1.25
#